data_AF-A0A3D2P9T3-F1
#
_entry.id   AF-A0A3D2P9T3-F1
#
_cell.length_a   1.000
_cell.length_b   1.000
_cell.length_c   1.000
_cell.angle_alpha   90.00
_cell.angle_beta   90.00
_cell.angle_gamma   90.00
#
_symmetry.space_group_name_H-M   'P 1'
#
loop_
_entity.id
_entity.type
_entity.pdbx_description
1 polymer ?
#
loop_
_entity_poly.entity_id
_entity_poly.type
_entity_poly.pdbx_seq_one_letter_code
_entity_poly.pdbx_strand_id
1 'polypeptide(L)'
;LALSNKSEKRYFYLSSMSNLGTFHPLESRKDTMKKIEIDAMDVVSFLKNKKLPNLIRMDVEGHEVEILESLIEAIKLYNFYPLIIFEPHK
;
A
#
# COMPACT_ATOMS: atom_id res chain seq x y z
N LEU A 1 7.11 6.37 -2.71
CA LEU A 1 6.89 4.95 -3.03
C LEU A 1 5.86 4.40 -2.06
N ALA A 2 4.80 3.78 -2.57
CA ALA A 2 3.80 3.07 -1.78
C ALA A 2 3.67 1.62 -2.26
N LEU A 3 3.19 0.73 -1.39
CA LEU A 3 2.88 -0.65 -1.78
C LEU A 3 1.41 -0.77 -2.19
N SER A 4 1.11 -1.60 -3.18
CA SER A 4 -0.23 -1.81 -3.73
C SER A 4 -0.36 -3.21 -4.35
N ASN A 5 -1.47 -3.49 -5.03
CA ASN A 5 -1.63 -4.67 -5.90
C ASN A 5 -1.09 -4.48 -7.32
N LYS A 6 -0.71 -3.26 -7.69
CA LYS A 6 -0.21 -2.93 -9.04
C LYS A 6 0.95 -1.95 -8.98
N SER A 7 1.91 -2.15 -9.88
CA SER A 7 2.99 -1.20 -10.14
C SER A 7 2.57 -0.15 -11.15
N GLU A 8 2.20 1.04 -10.68
CA GLU A 8 1.73 2.14 -11.50
C GLU A 8 1.96 3.49 -10.82
N LYS A 9 1.85 4.58 -11.57
CA LYS A 9 1.77 5.91 -10.97
C LYS A 9 0.36 6.16 -10.43
N ARG A 10 0.26 6.62 -9.19
CA ARG A 10 -1.01 6.97 -8.55
C ARG A 10 -0.98 8.36 -7.95
N TYR A 11 -2.14 9.00 -7.91
CA TYR A 11 -2.31 10.21 -7.12
C TYR A 11 -2.59 9.85 -5.66
N PHE A 12 -1.78 10.40 -4.77
CA PHE A 12 -1.99 10.38 -3.33
C PHE A 12 -2.48 11.74 -2.88
N TYR A 13 -3.62 11.78 -2.20
CA TYR A 13 -4.28 13.00 -1.77
C TYR A 13 -3.77 13.38 -0.39
N LEU A 14 -3.25 14.59 -0.28
CA LEU A 14 -2.65 15.13 0.93
C LEU A 14 -3.72 15.78 1.81
N SER A 15 -3.62 15.54 3.11
CA SER A 15 -4.37 16.24 4.14
C SER A 15 -3.49 17.27 4.84
N SER A 16 -4.10 18.32 5.38
CA SER A 16 -3.42 19.27 6.28
C SER A 16 -3.13 18.66 7.66
N MET A 17 -3.82 17.57 8.01
CA MET A 17 -3.61 16.78 9.21
C MET A 17 -2.62 15.65 8.91
N SER A 18 -1.67 15.42 9.82
CA SER A 18 -0.76 14.26 9.72
C SER A 18 -1.55 12.95 9.70
N ASN A 19 -1.07 11.98 8.92
CA ASN A 19 -1.62 10.63 8.72
C ASN A 19 -2.92 10.52 7.90
N LEU A 20 -3.74 11.57 7.79
CA LEU A 20 -4.98 11.54 6.99
C LEU A 20 -4.78 11.66 5.46
N GLY A 21 -3.59 11.36 4.95
CA GLY A 21 -3.34 11.27 3.51
C GLY A 21 -3.94 9.97 2.97
N THR A 22 -4.52 9.98 1.77
CA THR A 22 -5.26 8.82 1.27
C THR A 22 -5.15 8.63 -0.24
N PHE A 23 -5.26 7.36 -0.69
CA PHE A 23 -5.52 7.01 -2.08
C PHE A 23 -7.00 7.12 -2.46
N HIS A 24 -7.88 7.14 -1.46
CA HIS A 24 -9.34 7.04 -1.61
C HIS A 24 -10.03 8.26 -0.97
N PRO A 25 -9.83 9.48 -1.51
CA PRO A 25 -10.53 10.65 -0.99
C PRO A 25 -12.04 10.50 -1.26
N LEU A 26 -12.85 11.09 -0.39
CA LEU A 26 -14.28 11.27 -0.66
C LEU A 26 -14.43 12.08 -1.96
N GLU A 27 -15.31 11.62 -2.86
CA GLU A 27 -15.52 12.28 -4.17
C GLU A 27 -15.87 13.77 -4.00
N SER A 28 -16.62 14.13 -2.96
CA SER A 28 -16.98 15.51 -2.65
C SER A 28 -15.79 16.44 -2.28
N ARG A 29 -14.63 15.88 -1.93
CA ARG A 29 -13.43 16.64 -1.52
C ARG A 29 -12.28 16.54 -2.51
N LYS A 30 -12.35 15.58 -3.44
CA LYS A 30 -11.29 15.19 -4.38
C LYS A 30 -10.71 16.38 -5.17
N ASP A 31 -11.57 17.27 -5.66
CA ASP A 31 -11.17 18.43 -6.48
C ASP A 31 -10.49 19.54 -5.67
N THR A 32 -10.71 19.56 -4.36
CA THR A 32 -10.17 20.60 -3.46
C THR A 32 -8.91 20.15 -2.72
N MET A 33 -8.61 18.85 -2.70
CA MET A 33 -7.44 18.31 -2.04
C MET A 33 -6.20 18.46 -2.91
N LYS A 34 -5.08 18.86 -2.29
CA LYS A 34 -3.78 18.77 -2.94
C LYS A 34 -3.46 17.30 -3.18
N LYS A 35 -2.94 16.98 -4.36
CA LYS A 35 -2.50 15.63 -4.70
C LYS A 35 -1.06 15.64 -5.21
N ILE A 36 -0.34 14.58 -4.90
CA ILE A 36 0.99 14.31 -5.44
C ILE A 36 0.93 13.02 -6.24
N GLU A 37 1.66 12.97 -7.35
CA GLU A 37 1.86 11.72 -8.06
C GLU A 37 2.97 10.93 -7.37
N ILE A 38 2.72 9.67 -7.05
CA ILE A 38 3.69 8.77 -6.44
C ILE A 38 3.71 7.44 -7.19
N ASP A 39 4.88 6.80 -7.17
CA ASP A 39 5.00 5.43 -7.63
C ASP A 39 4.38 4.48 -6.60
N ALA A 40 3.37 3.73 -7.03
CA ALA A 40 2.88 2.54 -6.36
C ALA A 40 3.60 1.32 -6.95
N MET A 41 3.95 0.36 -6.11
CA MET A 41 4.64 -0.86 -6.52
C MET A 41 3.98 -2.07 -5.87
N ASP A 42 3.82 -3.15 -6.64
CA ASP A 42 3.31 -4.40 -6.12
C ASP A 42 4.35 -5.10 -5.21
N VAL A 43 3.87 -5.94 -4.30
CA VAL A 43 4.70 -6.62 -3.29
C VAL A 43 5.69 -7.59 -3.95
N VAL A 44 5.32 -8.25 -5.05
CA VAL A 44 6.20 -9.16 -5.80
C VAL A 44 7.41 -8.39 -6.33
N SER A 45 7.15 -7.27 -7.02
CA SER A 45 8.17 -6.35 -7.53
C SER A 45 9.01 -5.77 -6.40
N PHE A 46 8.40 -5.41 -5.27
CA PHE A 46 9.12 -4.90 -4.10
C PHE A 46 10.11 -5.92 -3.51
N LEU A 47 9.72 -7.20 -3.46
CA LEU A 47 10.52 -8.27 -2.86
C LEU A 47 11.57 -8.86 -3.82
N LYS A 48 11.49 -8.55 -5.12
CA LYS A 48 12.44 -9.03 -6.12
C LYS A 48 13.88 -8.68 -5.72
N ASN A 49 14.76 -9.68 -5.75
CA ASN A 49 16.18 -9.59 -5.37
C ASN A 49 16.43 -9.17 -3.91
N LYS A 50 15.42 -9.29 -3.04
CA LYS A 50 15.56 -9.04 -1.59
C LYS A 50 15.46 -10.34 -0.81
N LYS A 51 16.02 -10.33 0.39
CA LYS A 51 15.76 -11.38 1.38
C LYS A 51 14.28 -11.31 1.79
N LEU A 52 13.59 -12.45 1.75
CA LEU A 52 12.19 -12.54 2.14
C LEU A 52 12.03 -12.26 3.64
N PRO A 53 11.08 -11.40 4.04
CA PRO A 53 10.88 -11.05 5.43
C PRO A 53 10.15 -12.18 6.17
N ASN A 54 10.51 -12.39 7.44
CA ASN A 54 9.77 -13.26 8.35
C ASN A 54 8.62 -12.53 9.07
N LEU A 55 8.65 -11.19 9.10
CA LEU A 55 7.66 -10.33 9.73
C LEU A 55 7.36 -9.14 8.80
N ILE A 56 6.08 -8.87 8.59
CA ILE A 56 5.57 -7.68 7.91
C ILE A 56 4.76 -6.89 8.95
N ARG A 57 5.17 -5.66 9.23
CA ARG A 57 4.37 -4.68 9.97
C ARG A 57 3.77 -3.71 8.97
N MET A 58 2.44 -3.60 8.97
CA MET A 58 1.69 -2.73 8.08
C MET A 58 0.89 -1.72 8.89
N ASP A 59 1.21 -0.45 8.69
CA ASP A 59 0.56 0.70 9.32
C ASP A 59 0.23 1.66 8.18
N VAL A 60 -0.91 1.42 7.55
CA VAL A 60 -1.36 2.10 6.33
C VAL A 60 -2.85 2.38 6.48
N GLU A 61 -3.28 3.57 6.07
CA GLU A 61 -4.70 3.95 6.15
C GLU A 61 -5.42 3.65 4.83
N GLY A 62 -6.34 2.69 4.83
CA GLY A 62 -7.31 2.46 3.75
C GLY A 62 -6.73 1.90 2.45
N HIS A 63 -5.62 1.15 2.54
CA HIS A 63 -4.94 0.52 1.40
C HIS A 63 -4.42 -0.90 1.75
N GLU A 64 -4.93 -1.46 2.85
CA GLU A 64 -4.55 -2.76 3.37
C GLU A 64 -4.95 -3.89 2.41
N VAL A 65 -6.13 -3.79 1.80
CA VAL A 65 -6.69 -4.83 0.92
C VAL A 65 -5.80 -5.03 -0.31
N GLU A 66 -5.43 -3.96 -0.99
CA GLU A 66 -4.55 -3.98 -2.17
C GLU A 66 -3.17 -4.57 -1.83
N ILE A 67 -2.61 -4.23 -0.67
CA ILE A 67 -1.33 -4.80 -0.23
C ILE A 67 -1.47 -6.29 0.06
N LEU A 68 -2.55 -6.71 0.72
CA LEU A 68 -2.81 -8.12 1.05
C LEU A 68 -3.06 -8.96 -0.21
N GLU A 69 -3.79 -8.44 -1.20
CA GLU A 69 -3.96 -9.09 -2.51
C GLU A 69 -2.61 -9.38 -3.17
N SER A 70 -1.73 -8.38 -3.21
CA SER A 70 -0.38 -8.54 -3.76
C SER A 70 0.47 -9.51 -2.94
N LEU A 71 0.32 -9.49 -1.62
CA LEU A 71 1.07 -10.37 -0.73
C LEU A 71 0.66 -11.83 -0.93
N ILE A 72 -0.61 -12.12 -1.21
CA ILE A 72 -1.07 -13.48 -1.55
C ILE A 72 -0.35 -14.00 -2.80
N GLU A 73 -0.16 -13.17 -3.82
CA GLU A 73 0.60 -13.53 -5.02
C GLU A 73 2.07 -13.80 -4.69
N ALA A 74 2.70 -12.93 -3.88
CA ALA A 74 4.08 -13.09 -3.47
C ALA A 74 4.30 -14.37 -2.64
N ILE A 75 3.38 -14.71 -1.74
CA ILE A 75 3.41 -15.95 -0.94
C ILE A 75 3.40 -17.16 -1.87
N LYS A 76 2.50 -17.17 -2.87
CA LYS A 76 2.40 -18.27 -3.86
C LYS A 76 3.67 -18.38 -4.71
N LEU A 77 4.24 -17.26 -5.14
CA LEU A 77 5.39 -17.22 -6.05
C LEU A 77 6.69 -17.63 -5.35
N TYR A 78 6.95 -17.09 -4.16
CA TYR A 78 8.22 -17.28 -3.44
C TYR A 78 8.17 -18.38 -2.37
N ASN A 79 7.00 -18.98 -2.15
CA ASN A 79 6.77 -20.02 -1.16
C ASN A 79 7.28 -19.61 0.24
N PHE A 80 6.86 -18.43 0.71
CA PHE A 80 7.22 -17.90 2.03
C PHE A 80 5.97 -17.50 2.82
N TYR A 81 6.08 -17.55 4.15
CA TYR A 81 4.95 -17.35 5.06
C TYR A 81 5.34 -16.36 6.17
N PRO A 82 5.21 -15.04 5.94
CA PRO A 82 5.56 -14.05 6.93
C PRO A 82 4.49 -13.98 8.03
N LEU A 83 4.90 -13.68 9.26
CA LEU A 83 3.98 -13.16 10.26
C LEU A 83 3.54 -11.74 9.84
N ILE A 84 2.24 -11.45 9.89
CA ILE A 84 1.71 -10.14 9.51
C ILE A 84 1.10 -9.49 10.76
N ILE A 85 1.56 -8.29 11.09
CA ILE A 85 0.95 -7.42 12.09
C ILE A 85 0.46 -6.19 11.35
N PHE A 86 -0.84 -5.90 11.43
CA PHE A 86 -1.39 -4.71 10.81
C PHE A 86 -2.44 -4.04 11.68
N GLU A 87 -2.57 -2.73 11.53
CA GLU A 87 -3.62 -1.94 12.15
C GLU A 87 -4.75 -1.75 11.14
N PRO A 88 -5.92 -2.38 11.34
CA PRO A 88 -7.05 -2.21 10.43
C PRO A 88 -7.69 -0.84 10.65
N HIS A 89 -7.71 -0.02 9.61
CA HIS A 89 -8.46 1.24 9.63
C HIS A 89 -9.91 1.01 9.16
N LYS A 90 -10.85 1.75 9.77
CA LYS A 90 -12.29 1.69 9.46
C LYS A 90 -12.68 2.64 8.34
#